data_AF-A0A936GXC1-F1
#
_entry.id   AF-A0A936GXC1-F1
#
_cell.length_a   1.000
_cell.length_b   1.000
_cell.length_c   1.000
_cell.angle_alpha   90.00
_cell.angle_beta   90.00
_cell.angle_gamma   90.00
#
_symmetry.space_group_name_H-M   'P 1'
#
loop_
_entity.id
_entity.type
_entity.pdbx_description
1 polymer ?
#
loop_
_entity_poly.entity_id
_entity_poly.type
_entity_poly.pdbx_seq_one_letter_code
_entity_poly.pdbx_strand_id
1 'polypeptide(L)'
;MKKLLPYLTTAALGLVVIAIYLYPGGSSLDQNQSGYSLLHNYWCDLLDATAYNGQINNGRYFAMAAGMLACIALYLVMAELGHFYGANALQKSMAKVAAALSMVAASLLFSPWHNFFVALLIGNLLIYFWLMVVPVWRHTQVAGRLITLITFISLAMTAFIYYTQWSLNSLPWVQKISFLLLLVLLYHLHRRIPASQ
;
A
#
# COMPACT_ATOMS: atom_id res chain seq x y z
N MET A 1 -1.96 -11.59 -17.52
CA MET A 1 -1.82 -10.79 -16.29
C MET A 1 -1.10 -9.46 -16.54
N LYS A 2 0.12 -9.44 -17.11
CA LYS A 2 0.88 -8.21 -17.39
C LYS A 2 0.13 -7.10 -18.15
N LYS A 3 -0.72 -7.45 -19.12
CA LYS A 3 -1.51 -6.47 -19.88
C LYS A 3 -2.60 -5.78 -19.05
N LEU A 4 -3.13 -6.43 -18.01
CA LEU A 4 -4.24 -5.90 -17.20
C LEU A 4 -3.76 -4.93 -16.12
N LEU A 5 -2.55 -5.15 -15.59
CA LEU A 5 -1.99 -4.40 -14.47
C LEU A 5 -1.95 -2.88 -14.71
N PRO A 6 -1.49 -2.35 -15.87
CA PRO A 6 -1.47 -0.92 -16.12
C PRO A 6 -2.86 -0.28 -16.11
N TYR A 7 -3.87 -0.98 -16.58
CA TYR A 7 -5.25 -0.47 -16.58
C TYR A 7 -5.80 -0.39 -15.15
N LEU A 8 -5.56 -1.42 -14.33
CA LEU A 8 -5.98 -1.43 -12.93
C LEU A 8 -5.32 -0.30 -12.13
N THR A 9 -4.00 -0.13 -12.27
CA THR A 9 -3.27 0.91 -11.54
C THR A 9 -3.64 2.32 -12.04
N THR A 10 -3.82 2.51 -13.35
CA THR A 10 -4.24 3.80 -13.91
C THR A 10 -5.66 4.16 -13.45
N ALA A 11 -6.58 3.20 -13.46
CA ALA A 11 -7.94 3.41 -12.95
C ALA A 11 -7.93 3.71 -11.45
N ALA A 12 -7.15 2.99 -10.64
CA ALA A 12 -7.00 3.26 -9.22
C ALA A 12 -6.46 4.67 -8.94
N LEU A 13 -5.44 5.11 -9.70
CA LEU A 13 -4.89 6.46 -9.60
C LEU A 13 -5.91 7.53 -9.99
N GLY A 14 -6.65 7.34 -11.08
CA GLY A 14 -7.71 8.27 -11.48
C GLY A 14 -8.78 8.42 -10.40
N LEU A 15 -9.23 7.30 -9.82
CA LEU A 15 -10.23 7.30 -8.74
C LEU A 15 -9.71 7.97 -7.47
N VAL A 16 -8.43 7.78 -7.11
CA VAL A 16 -7.86 8.45 -5.92
C VAL A 16 -7.76 9.95 -6.12
N VAL A 17 -7.43 10.42 -7.32
CA VAL A 17 -7.40 11.85 -7.66
C VAL A 17 -8.81 12.45 -7.54
N ILE A 18 -9.84 11.74 -8.04
CA ILE A 18 -11.23 12.16 -7.87
C ILE A 18 -11.61 12.21 -6.39
N ALA A 19 -11.23 11.20 -5.60
CA ALA A 19 -11.52 11.17 -4.17
C ALA A 19 -10.88 12.35 -3.41
N ILE A 20 -9.62 12.66 -3.71
CA ILE A 20 -8.90 13.82 -3.15
C ILE A 20 -9.61 15.12 -3.51
N TYR A 21 -10.01 15.28 -4.78
CA TYR A 21 -10.69 16.48 -5.27
C TYR A 21 -12.05 16.69 -4.58
N LEU A 22 -12.76 15.61 -4.28
CA LEU A 22 -14.07 15.63 -3.61
C LEU A 22 -14.00 15.65 -2.08
N TYR A 23 -12.81 15.57 -1.49
CA TYR A 23 -12.64 15.60 -0.05
C TYR A 23 -12.90 17.03 0.47
N PRO A 24 -13.84 17.24 1.40
CA PRO A 24 -14.33 18.58 1.73
C PRO A 24 -13.36 19.40 2.57
N GLY A 25 -12.52 18.76 3.40
CA GLY A 25 -11.48 19.47 4.15
C GLY A 25 -11.15 18.93 5.53
N GLY A 26 -10.14 19.55 6.11
CA GLY A 26 -9.61 19.28 7.43
C GLY A 26 -8.50 18.23 7.43
N SER A 27 -7.66 18.31 8.44
CA SER A 27 -6.64 17.32 8.79
C SER A 27 -6.54 17.17 10.30
N SER A 28 -5.74 16.21 10.76
CA SER A 28 -5.45 16.04 12.19
C SER A 28 -4.79 17.27 12.83
N LEU A 29 -4.18 18.15 12.04
CA LEU A 29 -3.49 19.36 12.50
C LEU A 29 -4.30 20.64 12.30
N ASP A 30 -5.20 20.66 11.32
CA ASP A 30 -6.03 21.82 11.00
C ASP A 30 -7.38 21.37 10.47
N GLN A 31 -8.42 21.49 11.29
CA GLN A 31 -9.79 21.13 10.92
C GLN A 31 -10.43 22.15 9.96
N ASN A 32 -9.91 23.37 9.87
CA ASN A 32 -10.45 24.42 9.01
C ASN A 32 -9.82 24.44 7.62
N GLN A 33 -8.78 23.62 7.39
CA GLN A 33 -8.16 23.48 6.08
C GLN A 33 -9.20 23.08 5.03
N SER A 34 -9.25 23.79 3.91
CA SER A 34 -10.08 23.38 2.78
C SER A 34 -9.40 22.27 1.97
N GLY A 35 -10.17 21.25 1.59
CA GLY A 35 -9.69 20.15 0.77
C GLY A 35 -8.72 19.19 1.47
N TYR A 36 -8.24 18.19 0.71
CA TYR A 36 -7.32 17.18 1.22
C TYR A 36 -5.87 17.68 1.29
N SER A 37 -5.24 17.51 2.45
CA SER A 37 -3.82 17.77 2.68
C SER A 37 -2.96 16.57 2.34
N LEU A 38 -2.19 16.65 1.25
CA LEU A 38 -1.23 15.60 0.90
C LEU A 38 -0.16 15.36 1.98
N LEU A 39 0.14 16.35 2.82
CA LEU A 39 1.14 16.23 3.88
C LEU A 39 0.55 15.74 5.20
N HIS A 40 -0.66 16.18 5.57
CA HIS A 40 -1.20 15.99 6.91
C HIS A 40 -2.32 14.97 7.00
N ASN A 41 -3.02 14.68 5.90
CA ASN A 41 -4.06 13.65 5.89
C ASN A 41 -3.46 12.27 5.63
N TYR A 42 -4.04 11.24 6.22
CA TYR A 42 -3.76 9.86 5.88
C TYR A 42 -4.48 9.44 4.60
N TRP A 43 -4.00 8.40 3.93
CA TRP A 43 -4.76 7.79 2.82
C TRP A 43 -6.13 7.28 3.28
N CYS A 44 -6.19 6.77 4.52
CA CYS A 44 -7.43 6.26 5.09
C CYS A 44 -8.46 7.35 5.42
N ASP A 45 -8.06 8.61 5.61
CA ASP A 45 -9.01 9.71 5.81
C ASP A 45 -10.00 9.85 4.65
N LEU A 46 -9.57 9.50 3.43
CA LEU A 46 -10.44 9.48 2.25
C LEU A 46 -11.56 8.44 2.35
N LEU A 47 -11.49 7.50 3.30
CA LEU A 47 -12.44 6.41 3.48
C LEU A 47 -13.47 6.69 4.58
N ASP A 48 -13.25 7.74 5.38
CA ASP A 48 -14.16 8.13 6.42
C ASP A 48 -15.46 8.70 5.83
N ALA A 49 -16.57 8.45 6.51
CA ALA A 49 -17.88 8.97 6.10
C ALA A 49 -17.94 10.50 6.20
N THR A 50 -17.22 11.06 7.17
CA THR A 50 -17.12 12.48 7.47
C THR A 50 -15.66 12.87 7.51
N ALA A 51 -15.30 13.98 6.88
CA ALA A 51 -13.96 14.53 6.94
C ALA A 51 -13.69 15.21 8.30
N TYR A 52 -12.44 15.62 8.53
CA TYR A 52 -12.02 16.28 9.77
C TYR A 52 -12.74 17.60 10.04
N ASN A 53 -13.21 18.29 9.01
CA ASN A 53 -14.01 19.51 9.14
C ASN A 53 -15.50 19.24 9.47
N GLY A 54 -15.88 17.98 9.70
CA GLY A 54 -17.25 17.55 10.04
C GLY A 54 -18.19 17.39 8.84
N GLN A 55 -17.76 17.70 7.63
CA GLN A 55 -18.59 17.58 6.43
C GLN A 55 -18.59 16.15 5.86
N ILE A 56 -19.66 15.80 5.13
CA ILE A 56 -19.77 14.51 4.44
C ILE A 56 -18.66 14.40 3.39
N ASN A 57 -17.92 13.30 3.44
CA ASN A 57 -16.87 12.99 2.47
C ASN A 57 -17.46 12.35 1.20
N ASN A 58 -17.77 13.19 0.21
CA ASN A 58 -18.29 12.75 -1.09
C ASN A 58 -17.25 11.94 -1.91
N GLY A 59 -15.96 12.06 -1.57
CA GLY A 59 -14.87 11.30 -2.19
C GLY A 59 -14.80 9.84 -1.75
N ARG A 60 -15.49 9.45 -0.67
CA ARG A 60 -15.38 8.13 -0.03
C ARG A 60 -15.54 6.95 -0.99
N TYR A 61 -16.59 6.96 -1.80
CA TYR A 61 -16.87 5.83 -2.70
C TYR A 61 -15.80 5.66 -3.78
N PHE A 62 -15.23 6.77 -4.25
CA PHE A 62 -14.10 6.74 -5.19
C PHE A 62 -12.84 6.20 -4.54
N ALA A 63 -12.58 6.59 -3.28
CA ALA A 63 -11.45 6.07 -2.51
C ALA A 63 -11.58 4.56 -2.22
N MET A 64 -12.79 4.07 -1.92
CA MET A 64 -13.06 2.65 -1.75
C MET A 64 -12.80 1.87 -3.04
N ALA A 65 -13.30 2.36 -4.17
CA ALA A 65 -13.07 1.74 -5.48
C ALA A 65 -11.57 1.76 -5.87
N ALA A 66 -10.88 2.88 -5.63
CA ALA A 66 -9.44 3.00 -5.83
C ALA A 66 -8.67 1.96 -5.00
N GLY A 67 -9.01 1.84 -3.72
CA GLY A 67 -8.42 0.86 -2.81
C GLY A 67 -8.62 -0.57 -3.28
N MET A 68 -9.83 -0.93 -3.73
CA MET A 68 -10.13 -2.27 -4.24
C MET A 68 -9.31 -2.60 -5.50
N LEU A 69 -9.23 -1.68 -6.45
CA LEU A 69 -8.40 -1.86 -7.66
C LEU A 69 -6.91 -1.97 -7.32
N ALA A 70 -6.42 -1.14 -6.40
CA ALA A 70 -5.04 -1.19 -5.93
C ALA A 70 -4.71 -2.53 -5.27
N CYS A 71 -5.64 -3.10 -4.50
CA CYS A 71 -5.45 -4.40 -3.86
C CYS A 71 -5.46 -5.55 -4.85
N ILE A 72 -6.33 -5.51 -5.88
CA ILE A 72 -6.29 -6.48 -6.98
C ILE A 72 -4.95 -6.38 -7.71
N ALA A 73 -4.48 -5.16 -8.03
CA ALA A 73 -3.20 -4.95 -8.69
C ALA A 73 -2.02 -5.51 -7.85
N LEU A 74 -2.00 -5.22 -6.55
CA LEU A 74 -0.98 -5.72 -5.63
C LEU A 74 -1.01 -7.25 -5.55
N TYR A 75 -2.19 -7.86 -5.45
CA TYR A 75 -2.34 -9.31 -5.47
C TYR A 75 -1.73 -9.94 -6.72
N LEU A 76 -2.07 -9.41 -7.91
CA LEU A 76 -1.56 -9.93 -9.18
C LEU A 76 -0.04 -9.86 -9.25
N VAL A 77 0.55 -8.74 -8.84
CA VAL A 77 2.01 -8.55 -8.81
C VAL A 77 2.66 -9.52 -7.82
N MET A 78 2.10 -9.66 -6.62
CA MET A 78 2.63 -10.55 -5.59
C MET A 78 2.54 -12.02 -5.99
N ALA A 79 1.42 -12.43 -6.60
CA ALA A 79 1.24 -13.80 -7.09
C ALA A 79 2.24 -14.14 -8.20
N GLU A 80 2.49 -13.21 -9.13
CA GLU A 80 3.46 -13.37 -10.21
C GLU A 80 4.90 -13.44 -9.66
N LEU A 81 5.28 -12.53 -8.76
CA LEU A 81 6.58 -12.53 -8.10
C LEU A 81 6.81 -13.81 -7.29
N GLY A 82 5.81 -14.25 -6.53
CA GLY A 82 5.86 -15.49 -5.77
C GLY A 82 6.05 -16.71 -6.67
N HIS A 83 5.34 -16.76 -7.81
CA HIS A 83 5.46 -17.85 -8.77
C HIS A 83 6.86 -17.94 -9.40
N PHE A 84 7.41 -16.81 -9.83
CA PHE A 84 8.70 -16.74 -10.53
C PHE A 84 9.90 -16.85 -9.61
N TYR A 85 9.86 -16.18 -8.45
CA TYR A 85 11.02 -16.11 -7.56
C TYR A 85 10.93 -17.02 -6.33
N GLY A 86 9.78 -17.66 -6.08
CA GLY A 86 9.64 -18.63 -4.99
C GLY A 86 10.55 -19.85 -5.20
N ALA A 87 11.47 -20.10 -4.28
CA ALA A 87 12.47 -21.17 -4.36
C ALA A 87 11.87 -22.56 -4.14
N ASN A 88 10.76 -22.67 -3.39
CA ASN A 88 10.09 -23.94 -3.11
C ASN A 88 8.55 -23.77 -3.11
N ALA A 89 7.83 -24.89 -3.07
CA ALA A 89 6.35 -24.90 -3.09
C ALA A 89 5.74 -24.12 -1.91
N LEU A 90 6.38 -24.17 -0.73
CA LEU A 90 5.94 -23.42 0.45
C LEU A 90 6.00 -21.91 0.20
N GLN A 91 7.11 -21.38 -0.31
CA GLN A 91 7.26 -19.96 -0.64
C GLN A 91 6.24 -19.50 -1.68
N LYS A 92 6.01 -20.31 -2.73
CA LYS A 92 4.99 -20.03 -3.75
C LYS A 92 3.59 -19.99 -3.16
N SER A 93 3.28 -20.88 -2.21
CA SER A 93 1.98 -20.91 -1.52
C SER A 93 1.82 -19.71 -0.57
N MET A 94 2.84 -19.45 0.26
CA MET A 94 2.86 -18.32 1.20
C MET A 94 2.70 -16.98 0.50
N ALA A 95 3.34 -16.79 -0.67
CA ALA A 95 3.18 -15.56 -1.44
C ALA A 95 1.73 -15.35 -1.92
N LYS A 96 1.05 -16.42 -2.39
CA LYS A 96 -0.37 -16.34 -2.78
C LYS A 96 -1.27 -16.08 -1.59
N VAL A 97 -1.02 -16.74 -0.45
CA VAL A 97 -1.80 -16.57 0.78
C VAL A 97 -1.62 -15.16 1.34
N ALA A 98 -0.38 -14.65 1.43
CA ALA A 98 -0.09 -13.29 1.88
C ALA A 98 -0.76 -12.24 0.97
N ALA A 99 -0.68 -12.43 -0.35
CA ALA A 99 -1.36 -11.59 -1.31
C ALA A 99 -2.88 -11.59 -1.14
N ALA A 100 -3.49 -12.78 -0.98
CA ALA A 100 -4.92 -12.94 -0.76
C ALA A 100 -5.38 -12.35 0.57
N LEU A 101 -4.60 -12.53 1.64
CA LEU A 101 -4.83 -11.92 2.94
C LEU A 101 -4.79 -10.40 2.85
N SER A 102 -3.86 -9.81 2.08
CA SER A 102 -3.85 -8.37 1.85
C SER A 102 -5.11 -7.86 1.12
N MET A 103 -5.74 -8.67 0.26
CA MET A 103 -7.04 -8.32 -0.33
C MET A 103 -8.18 -8.37 0.68
N VAL A 104 -8.25 -9.40 1.53
CA VAL A 104 -9.26 -9.50 2.60
C VAL A 104 -9.09 -8.36 3.60
N ALA A 105 -7.84 -8.06 3.93
CA ALA A 105 -7.45 -6.98 4.80
C ALA A 105 -7.98 -5.63 4.25
N ALA A 106 -7.86 -5.38 2.95
CA ALA A 106 -8.39 -4.16 2.33
C ALA A 106 -9.91 -3.97 2.52
N SER A 107 -10.68 -5.06 2.55
CA SER A 107 -12.11 -5.02 2.87
C SER A 107 -12.39 -4.54 4.30
N LEU A 108 -11.47 -4.84 5.24
CA LEU A 108 -11.56 -4.42 6.64
C LEU A 108 -11.12 -2.96 6.86
N LEU A 109 -10.35 -2.40 5.93
CA LEU A 109 -9.95 -0.98 5.93
C LEU A 109 -11.17 -0.05 5.96
N PHE A 110 -12.29 -0.47 5.37
CA PHE A 110 -13.55 0.27 5.28
C PHE A 110 -14.49 0.06 6.48
N SER A 111 -14.03 -0.66 7.50
CA SER A 111 -14.85 -1.10 8.63
C SER A 111 -14.30 -0.59 9.98
N PRO A 112 -15.07 -0.69 11.08
CA PRO A 112 -14.59 -0.37 12.42
C PRO A 112 -13.34 -1.16 12.85
N TRP A 113 -13.04 -2.26 12.16
CA TRP A 113 -11.87 -3.11 12.41
C TRP A 113 -10.57 -2.57 11.78
N HIS A 114 -10.56 -1.31 11.34
CA HIS A 114 -9.41 -0.64 10.74
C HIS A 114 -8.10 -0.84 11.54
N ASN A 115 -8.12 -0.65 12.86
CA ASN A 115 -6.91 -0.78 13.68
C ASN A 115 -6.40 -2.23 13.76
N PHE A 116 -7.32 -3.21 13.77
CA PHE A 116 -6.96 -4.62 13.71
C PHE A 116 -6.34 -4.98 12.35
N PHE A 117 -6.88 -4.38 11.27
CA PHE A 117 -6.34 -4.49 9.93
C PHE A 117 -4.90 -3.94 9.83
N VAL A 118 -4.64 -2.75 10.37
CA VAL A 118 -3.30 -2.13 10.36
C VAL A 118 -2.30 -3.05 11.07
N ALA A 119 -2.69 -3.65 12.20
CA ALA A 119 -1.86 -4.62 12.92
C ALA A 119 -1.55 -5.87 12.08
N LEU A 120 -2.55 -6.41 11.37
CA LEU A 120 -2.38 -7.58 10.50
C LEU A 120 -1.48 -7.27 9.30
N LEU A 121 -1.56 -6.07 8.73
CA LEU A 121 -0.66 -5.61 7.66
C LEU A 121 0.78 -5.51 8.14
N ILE A 122 0.99 -4.90 9.30
CA ILE A 122 2.32 -4.77 9.92
C ILE A 122 2.90 -6.16 10.24
N GLY A 123 2.08 -7.08 10.78
CA GLY A 123 2.51 -8.47 11.03
C GLY A 123 2.94 -9.21 9.75
N ASN A 124 2.27 -8.94 8.63
CA ASN A 124 2.63 -9.51 7.33
C ASN A 124 3.90 -8.88 6.71
N LEU A 125 4.40 -7.75 7.23
CA LEU A 125 5.60 -7.09 6.71
C LEU A 125 6.84 -8.01 6.75
N LEU A 126 6.96 -8.86 7.78
CA LEU A 126 8.06 -9.82 7.90
C LEU A 126 7.98 -10.93 6.84
N ILE A 127 6.76 -11.36 6.51
CA ILE A 127 6.53 -12.35 5.45
C ILE A 127 6.88 -11.72 4.10
N TYR A 128 6.44 -10.48 3.85
CA TYR A 128 6.81 -9.74 2.65
C TYR A 128 8.31 -9.50 2.55
N PHE A 129 8.99 -9.18 3.65
CA PHE A 129 10.45 -9.05 3.70
C PHE A 129 11.13 -10.33 3.25
N TRP A 130 10.77 -11.45 3.88
CA TRP A 130 11.38 -12.73 3.59
C TRP A 130 11.14 -13.19 2.15
N LEU A 131 9.91 -12.98 1.64
CA LEU A 131 9.57 -13.28 0.25
C LEU A 131 10.34 -12.40 -0.75
N MET A 132 10.69 -11.16 -0.40
CA MET A 132 11.33 -10.21 -1.31
C MET A 132 12.86 -10.20 -1.21
N VAL A 133 13.44 -10.50 -0.05
CA VAL A 133 14.88 -10.35 0.17
C VAL A 133 15.70 -11.32 -0.71
N VAL A 134 15.26 -12.58 -0.84
CA VAL A 134 15.96 -13.58 -1.67
C VAL A 134 15.91 -13.23 -3.16
N PRO A 135 14.75 -12.92 -3.77
CA PRO A 135 14.67 -12.46 -5.15
C PRO A 135 15.55 -11.23 -5.42
N VAL A 136 15.48 -10.23 -4.54
CA VAL A 136 16.26 -8.99 -4.67
C VAL A 136 17.75 -9.29 -4.63
N TRP A 137 18.21 -10.08 -3.66
CA TRP A 137 19.64 -10.33 -3.48
C TRP A 137 20.25 -11.09 -4.66
N ARG A 138 19.49 -12.02 -5.25
CA ARG A 138 19.93 -12.87 -6.37
C ARG A 138 19.76 -12.22 -7.74
N HIS A 139 18.72 -11.41 -7.94
CA HIS A 139 18.31 -10.98 -9.29
C HIS A 139 18.33 -9.45 -9.50
N THR A 140 18.74 -8.68 -8.50
CA THR A 140 18.85 -7.22 -8.62
C THR A 140 20.27 -6.72 -8.35
N GLN A 141 20.60 -5.58 -8.96
CA GLN A 141 21.85 -4.86 -8.74
C GLN A 141 21.86 -4.18 -7.36
N VAL A 142 23.01 -3.63 -6.96
CA VAL A 142 23.18 -2.95 -5.65
C VAL A 142 22.09 -1.92 -5.38
N ALA A 143 21.69 -1.14 -6.38
CA ALA A 143 20.59 -0.18 -6.26
C ALA A 143 19.25 -0.84 -5.83
N GLY A 144 18.91 -2.02 -6.38
CA GLY A 144 17.70 -2.75 -5.98
C GLY A 144 17.78 -3.24 -4.53
N ARG A 145 18.95 -3.67 -4.08
CA ARG A 145 19.19 -4.08 -2.68
C ARG A 145 19.04 -2.90 -1.72
N LEU A 146 19.58 -1.73 -2.07
CA LEU A 146 19.44 -0.50 -1.29
C LEU A 146 17.99 -0.04 -1.22
N ILE A 147 17.27 -0.02 -2.36
CA ILE A 147 15.84 0.31 -2.39
C ILE A 147 15.07 -0.62 -1.46
N THR A 148 15.29 -1.94 -1.53
CA THR A 148 14.66 -2.90 -0.61
C THR A 148 14.92 -2.55 0.85
N LEU A 149 16.18 -2.33 1.23
CA LEU A 149 16.53 -1.98 2.60
C LEU A 149 15.80 -0.71 3.07
N ILE A 150 15.82 0.34 2.25
CA ILE A 150 15.15 1.62 2.56
C ILE A 150 13.64 1.43 2.67
N THR A 151 13.02 0.66 1.76
CA THR A 151 11.58 0.34 1.80
C THR A 151 11.20 -0.32 3.12
N PHE A 152 11.94 -1.34 3.56
CA PHE A 152 11.61 -2.07 4.77
C PHE A 152 11.91 -1.28 6.05
N ILE A 153 12.98 -0.46 6.07
CA ILE A 153 13.23 0.49 7.17
C ILE A 153 12.08 1.50 7.25
N SER A 154 11.64 2.05 6.12
CA SER A 154 10.53 3.02 6.06
C SER A 154 9.20 2.42 6.54
N LEU A 155 8.89 1.18 6.13
CA LEU A 155 7.70 0.44 6.59
C LEU A 155 7.79 0.11 8.09
N ALA A 156 8.96 -0.31 8.58
CA ALA A 156 9.18 -0.53 10.01
C ALA A 156 9.04 0.77 10.81
N MET A 157 9.53 1.90 10.29
CA MET A 157 9.38 3.23 10.89
C MET A 157 7.90 3.64 10.95
N THR A 158 7.13 3.35 9.90
CA THR A 158 5.67 3.60 9.86
C THR A 158 4.98 2.84 11.00
N ALA A 159 5.31 1.55 11.18
CA ALA A 159 4.80 0.74 12.27
C ALA A 159 5.24 1.24 13.65
N PHE A 160 6.52 1.63 13.78
CA PHE A 160 7.08 2.16 15.02
C PHE A 160 6.34 3.43 15.46
N ILE A 161 6.20 4.42 14.58
CA ILE A 161 5.48 5.67 14.86
C ILE A 161 4.04 5.38 15.26
N TYR A 162 3.36 4.47 14.53
CA TYR A 162 1.98 4.11 14.83
C TYR A 162 1.81 3.48 16.22
N TYR A 163 2.68 2.56 16.65
CA TYR A 163 2.51 1.91 17.96
C TYR A 163 3.06 2.73 19.13
N THR A 164 4.17 3.43 18.94
CA THR A 164 4.77 4.25 19.99
C THR A 164 4.10 5.61 20.15
N GLN A 165 3.29 6.00 19.16
CA GLN A 165 2.70 7.34 19.06
C GLN A 165 3.77 8.45 19.03
N TRP A 166 5.03 8.10 18.79
CA TRP A 166 6.13 9.04 18.72
C TRP A 166 6.14 9.73 17.35
N SER A 167 5.96 11.06 17.34
CA SER A 167 5.89 11.85 16.11
C SER A 167 4.74 11.48 15.17
N LEU A 168 3.52 11.32 15.70
CA LEU A 168 2.32 11.03 14.90
C LEU A 168 2.10 12.00 13.74
N ASN A 169 2.46 13.27 13.92
CA ASN A 169 2.34 14.30 12.87
C ASN A 169 3.16 13.97 11.62
N SER A 170 4.19 13.12 11.76
CA SER A 170 5.02 12.66 10.64
C SER A 170 4.47 11.43 9.92
N LEU A 171 3.63 10.65 10.59
CA LEU A 171 3.10 9.40 10.07
C LEU A 171 2.39 9.54 8.70
N PRO A 172 1.58 10.60 8.45
CA PRO A 172 0.84 10.73 7.21
C PRO A 172 1.71 10.79 5.95
N TRP A 173 2.91 11.37 6.01
CA TRP A 173 3.82 11.44 4.87
C TRP A 173 4.86 10.31 4.89
N VAL A 174 5.28 9.81 6.06
CA VAL A 174 6.15 8.63 6.17
C VAL A 174 5.48 7.41 5.53
N GLN A 175 4.20 7.15 5.80
CA GLN A 175 3.46 6.04 5.16
C GLN A 175 3.40 6.17 3.63
N LYS A 176 3.30 7.41 3.11
CA LYS A 176 3.21 7.68 1.67
C LYS A 176 4.53 7.37 0.99
N ILE A 177 5.63 7.81 1.59
CA ILE A 177 6.99 7.50 1.13
C ILE A 177 7.23 5.99 1.18
N SER A 178 6.90 5.33 2.30
CA SER A 178 7.01 3.87 2.44
C SER A 178 6.26 3.12 1.33
N PHE A 179 5.02 3.53 1.05
CA PHE A 179 4.20 2.94 0.01
C PHE A 179 4.77 3.16 -1.39
N LEU A 180 5.24 4.38 -1.71
CA LEU A 180 5.88 4.67 -3.00
C LEU A 180 7.16 3.85 -3.20
N LEU A 181 8.00 3.74 -2.17
CA LEU A 181 9.20 2.90 -2.19
C LEU A 181 8.87 1.42 -2.43
N LEU A 182 7.79 0.93 -1.81
CA LEU A 182 7.28 -0.42 -2.07
C LEU A 182 6.87 -0.56 -3.54
N LEU A 183 6.06 0.35 -4.08
CA LEU A 183 5.65 0.31 -5.50
C LEU A 183 6.84 0.32 -6.46
N VAL A 184 7.85 1.15 -6.21
CA VAL A 184 9.08 1.21 -7.01
C VAL A 184 9.84 -0.12 -6.95
N LEU A 185 9.98 -0.70 -5.77
CA LEU A 185 10.61 -2.02 -5.59
C LEU A 185 9.86 -3.10 -6.38
N LEU A 186 8.54 -3.15 -6.25
CA LEU A 186 7.70 -4.13 -6.93
C LEU A 186 7.78 -3.99 -8.45
N TYR A 187 7.74 -2.76 -8.96
CA TYR A 187 7.92 -2.47 -10.37
C TYR A 187 9.31 -2.94 -10.87
N HIS A 188 10.37 -2.66 -10.10
CA HIS A 188 11.72 -3.06 -10.47
C HIS A 188 11.95 -4.57 -10.49
N LEU A 189 11.25 -5.33 -9.66
CA LEU A 189 11.27 -6.79 -9.68
C LEU A 189 10.38 -7.33 -10.81
N HIS A 190 9.15 -6.82 -10.94
CA HIS A 190 8.19 -7.29 -11.93
C HIS A 190 8.69 -7.12 -13.37
N ARG A 191 9.35 -6.00 -13.69
CA ARG A 191 9.93 -5.75 -15.04
C ARG A 191 11.02 -6.76 -15.43
N ARG A 192 11.62 -7.47 -14.47
CA ARG A 192 12.68 -8.47 -14.70
C ARG A 192 12.12 -9.87 -14.95
N ILE A 193 10.82 -10.07 -14.72
CA ILE A 193 10.14 -11.32 -15.08
C ILE A 193 10.08 -11.37 -16.61
N PRO A 194 10.54 -12.46 -17.26
CA PRO A 194 10.39 -12.62 -18.71
C PRO A 194 8.92 -12.47 -19.12
N ALA A 195 8.63 -11.86 -20.27
CA ALA A 195 7.29 -11.99 -20.83
C ALA A 195 7.12 -13.47 -21.20
N SER A 196 6.19 -14.18 -20.55
CA SER A 196 5.75 -15.49 -21.05
C SER A 196 5.18 -15.23 -22.44
N GLN A 197 5.79 -15.84 -23.46
CA GLN A 197 5.23 -15.89 -24.81
C GLN A 197 3.84 -16.52 -24.78
#